data_AF-A0A8I0A721-F1
#
_entry.id   AF-A0A8I0A721-F1
#
_cell.length_a   1.000
_cell.length_b   1.000
_cell.length_c   1.000
_cell.angle_alpha   90.00
_cell.angle_beta   90.00
_cell.angle_gamma   90.00
#
_symmetry.space_group_name_H-M   'P 1'
#
loop_
_entity.id
_entity.type
_entity.pdbx_description
1 polymer ?
#
loop_
_entity_poly.entity_id
_entity_poly.type
_entity_poly.pdbx_seq_one_letter_code
_entity_poly.pdbx_strand_id
1 'polypeptide(L)'
;MRSITYEQFYEENKDYTTDICKECNSKLELVLKKYEIEIDMRTLIIEDFPQLECQSCGKKFLSEHSKKIVAEGYCVLLRRGNTKVISKPRNLNKRYSFCEEINFKYDYRDYDNIPGLHALMGDGFLAPVFFNKECLIYFMHHPEYTLSIFSETYGVLGYKDEFEIPFGINTNKKVVFWLGDLDKLDSATQNYLKINNIESDHRIIDSEFYDAQLKVIWSDPIIERQIINLRNKMYDILKQKHSLDLHHLDKEVINEIENINKPITYSDLEVKPVISALHKILIEAVNISNFKNYYENNVGKKDKNYKQWKSIKYYQFILSQYISDEDELRKIIAPLYLLNDLRIIYFHLVSTDEVEKLKNNIVSSLSINRFDETEIMYNKLMEGLKTLFVKFNEVIE
;
A
#
# COMPACT_ATOMS: atom_id res chain seq x y z
N MET A 1 33.94 -13.19 -8.45
CA MET A 1 34.51 -11.84 -8.60
C MET A 1 34.58 -11.50 -10.09
N ARG A 2 34.07 -10.35 -10.49
CA ARG A 2 34.03 -9.89 -11.89
C ARG A 2 35.29 -9.08 -12.21
N SER A 3 35.93 -9.30 -13.36
CA SER A 3 37.14 -8.59 -13.81
C SER A 3 36.86 -7.82 -15.11
N ILE A 4 37.19 -6.52 -15.14
CA ILE A 4 36.91 -5.59 -16.23
C ILE A 4 38.01 -4.51 -16.36
N THR A 5 37.99 -3.72 -17.43
CA THR A 5 38.80 -2.50 -17.54
C THR A 5 38.10 -1.31 -16.89
N TYR A 6 38.84 -0.24 -16.57
CA TYR A 6 38.21 1.00 -16.09
C TYR A 6 37.25 1.63 -17.11
N GLU A 7 37.57 1.54 -18.40
CA GLU A 7 36.70 2.02 -19.48
C GLU A 7 35.37 1.24 -19.51
N GLN A 8 35.40 -0.09 -19.35
CA GLN A 8 34.19 -0.90 -19.21
C GLN A 8 33.39 -0.52 -17.96
N PHE A 9 34.06 -0.30 -16.82
CA PHE A 9 33.40 0.16 -15.59
C PHE A 9 32.68 1.48 -15.83
N TYR A 10 33.36 2.45 -16.45
CA TYR A 10 32.80 3.76 -16.76
C TYR A 10 31.60 3.63 -17.70
N GLU A 11 31.73 2.93 -18.83
CA GLU A 11 30.66 2.78 -19.81
C GLU A 11 29.40 2.11 -19.24
N GLU A 12 29.56 1.15 -18.32
CA GLU A 12 28.43 0.47 -17.68
C GLU A 12 27.70 1.32 -16.62
N ASN A 13 28.38 2.33 -16.09
CA ASN A 13 27.92 3.17 -14.98
C ASN A 13 27.77 4.65 -15.35
N LYS A 14 27.98 5.02 -16.61
CA LYS A 14 27.89 6.41 -17.10
C LYS A 14 26.48 6.99 -16.98
N ASP A 15 25.47 6.15 -17.13
CA ASP A 15 24.07 6.55 -17.03
C ASP A 15 23.63 6.58 -15.56
N TYR A 16 22.73 7.50 -15.23
CA TYR A 16 22.17 7.62 -13.88
C TYR A 16 21.42 6.35 -13.48
N THR A 17 21.69 5.82 -12.29
CA THR A 17 20.91 4.70 -11.74
C THR A 17 19.61 5.24 -11.16
N THR A 18 18.51 4.94 -11.84
CA THR A 18 17.15 5.29 -11.39
C THR A 18 16.64 4.31 -10.32
N ASP A 19 15.42 4.55 -9.84
CA ASP A 19 14.64 3.67 -8.97
C ASP A 19 14.08 2.42 -9.69
N ILE A 20 14.27 2.31 -11.01
CA ILE A 20 13.76 1.22 -11.85
C ILE A 20 14.90 0.35 -12.42
N CYS A 21 14.67 -0.96 -12.42
CA CYS A 21 15.59 -1.95 -12.97
C CYS A 21 15.64 -1.87 -14.50
N LYS A 22 16.83 -1.63 -15.07
CA LYS A 22 17.05 -1.56 -16.53
C LYS A 22 16.86 -2.89 -17.30
N GLU A 23 16.54 -3.97 -16.60
CA GLU A 23 16.50 -5.34 -17.15
C GLU A 23 15.08 -5.92 -17.17
N CYS A 24 14.24 -5.54 -16.22
CA CYS A 24 12.87 -6.05 -16.11
C CYS A 24 11.85 -4.97 -15.73
N ASN A 25 12.25 -3.69 -15.65
CA ASN A 25 11.42 -2.53 -15.29
C ASN A 25 10.74 -2.59 -13.91
N SER A 26 11.12 -3.52 -13.04
CA SER A 26 10.63 -3.57 -11.65
C SER A 26 11.40 -2.60 -10.76
N LYS A 27 10.80 -2.24 -9.62
CA LYS A 27 11.43 -1.34 -8.65
C LYS A 27 12.69 -1.93 -8.03
N LEU A 28 13.62 -1.06 -7.71
CA LEU A 28 14.83 -1.36 -6.94
C LEU A 28 14.59 -1.01 -5.47
N GLU A 29 15.33 -1.64 -4.55
CA GLU A 29 15.44 -1.19 -3.16
C GLU A 29 16.91 -1.12 -2.76
N LEU A 30 17.22 -0.24 -1.82
CA LEU A 30 18.58 -0.14 -1.29
C LEU A 30 18.90 -1.37 -0.43
N VAL A 31 20.07 -1.95 -0.67
CA VAL A 31 20.64 -3.03 0.14
C VAL A 31 22.08 -2.72 0.48
N LEU A 32 22.48 -3.11 1.68
CA LEU A 32 23.87 -3.05 2.13
C LEU A 32 24.46 -4.45 2.02
N LYS A 33 25.26 -4.69 0.98
CA LYS A 33 25.85 -6.01 0.69
C LYS A 33 27.30 -5.85 0.31
N LYS A 34 28.09 -6.91 0.52
CA LYS A 34 29.46 -6.97 0.04
C LYS A 34 29.51 -6.72 -1.48
N TYR A 35 30.45 -5.89 -1.91
CA TYR A 35 30.74 -5.60 -3.30
C TYR A 35 32.19 -5.97 -3.62
N GLU A 36 32.39 -6.74 -4.69
CA GLU A 36 33.70 -7.21 -5.13
C GLU A 36 33.85 -6.98 -6.63
N ILE A 37 34.90 -6.24 -7.00
CA ILE A 37 35.24 -6.00 -8.40
C ILE A 37 36.75 -5.97 -8.60
N GLU A 38 37.20 -6.43 -9.76
CA GLU A 38 38.57 -6.24 -10.23
C GLU A 38 38.56 -5.33 -11.45
N ILE A 39 39.32 -4.23 -11.37
CA ILE A 39 39.45 -3.22 -12.43
C ILE A 39 40.94 -3.08 -12.77
N ASP A 40 41.35 -3.39 -14.00
CA ASP A 40 42.76 -3.33 -14.43
C ASP A 40 43.74 -4.04 -13.45
N MET A 41 43.41 -5.29 -13.13
CA MET A 41 44.13 -6.15 -12.16
C MET A 41 44.21 -5.58 -10.74
N ARG A 42 43.31 -4.65 -10.39
CA ARG A 42 43.19 -4.07 -9.04
C ARG A 42 41.89 -4.50 -8.40
N THR A 43 41.99 -5.18 -7.28
CA THR A 43 40.83 -5.72 -6.58
C THR A 43 40.31 -4.71 -5.55
N LEU A 44 39.02 -4.38 -5.64
CA LEU A 44 38.27 -3.65 -4.63
C LEU A 44 37.26 -4.60 -3.97
N ILE A 45 37.36 -4.76 -2.66
CA ILE A 45 36.38 -5.47 -1.85
C ILE A 45 35.84 -4.50 -0.81
N ILE A 46 34.54 -4.24 -0.82
CA ILE A 46 33.88 -3.32 0.11
C ILE A 46 32.75 -4.06 0.82
N GLU A 47 32.87 -4.23 2.13
CA GLU A 47 31.80 -4.81 2.97
C GLU A 47 30.66 -3.79 3.18
N ASP A 48 29.44 -4.26 3.43
CA ASP A 48 28.26 -3.41 3.73
C ASP A 48 28.05 -2.25 2.74
N PHE A 49 28.31 -2.48 1.45
CA PHE A 49 28.33 -1.44 0.43
C PHE A 49 26.92 -1.17 -0.13
N PRO A 50 26.48 0.10 -0.22
CA PRO A 50 25.17 0.45 -0.76
C PRO A 50 25.03 0.06 -2.24
N GLN A 51 24.02 -0.76 -2.53
CA GLN A 51 23.67 -1.24 -3.86
C GLN A 51 22.13 -1.19 -4.01
N LEU A 52 21.65 -0.95 -5.21
CA LEU A 52 20.22 -1.00 -5.55
C LEU A 52 19.89 -2.38 -6.11
N GLU A 53 19.08 -3.16 -5.41
CA GLU A 53 18.68 -4.53 -5.78
C GLU A 53 17.26 -4.56 -6.33
N CYS A 54 17.10 -5.15 -7.52
CA CYS A 54 15.79 -5.34 -8.12
C CYS A 54 14.98 -6.37 -7.34
N GLN A 55 13.76 -6.00 -6.96
CA GLN A 55 12.88 -6.85 -6.17
C GLN A 55 12.34 -8.06 -6.94
N SER A 56 12.35 -8.02 -8.28
CA SER A 56 11.85 -9.12 -9.11
C SER A 56 12.95 -10.04 -9.62
N CYS A 57 14.06 -9.50 -10.15
CA CYS A 57 15.13 -10.31 -10.75
C CYS A 57 16.41 -10.42 -9.90
N GLY A 58 16.50 -9.72 -8.77
CA GLY A 58 17.66 -9.76 -7.86
C GLY A 58 18.96 -9.17 -8.40
N LYS A 59 18.93 -8.58 -9.61
CA LYS A 59 20.09 -7.87 -10.18
C LYS A 59 20.41 -6.65 -9.34
N LYS A 60 21.71 -6.38 -9.17
CA LYS A 60 22.23 -5.27 -8.36
C LYS A 60 22.88 -4.22 -9.24
N PHE A 61 22.67 -2.97 -8.89
CA PHE A 61 23.24 -1.81 -9.54
C PHE A 61 23.90 -0.93 -8.47
N LEU A 62 24.93 -0.19 -8.84
CA LEU A 62 25.51 0.82 -7.95
C LEU A 62 24.60 2.06 -7.92
N SER A 63 24.40 2.64 -6.74
CA SER A 63 23.85 4.01 -6.62
C SER A 63 24.85 5.02 -7.20
N GLU A 64 24.40 6.25 -7.46
CA GLU A 64 25.30 7.32 -7.93
C GLU A 64 26.45 7.60 -6.97
N HIS A 65 26.17 7.60 -5.67
CA HIS A 65 27.20 7.82 -4.65
C HIS A 65 28.18 6.63 -4.60
N SER A 66 27.69 5.39 -4.69
CA SER A 66 28.53 4.20 -4.74
C SER A 66 29.42 4.15 -5.98
N LYS A 67 28.93 4.59 -7.16
CA LYS A 67 29.75 4.69 -8.38
C LYS A 67 30.98 5.59 -8.15
N LYS A 68 30.76 6.76 -7.54
CA LYS A 68 31.85 7.70 -7.21
C LYS A 68 32.87 7.08 -6.26
N ILE A 69 32.42 6.38 -5.22
CA ILE A 69 33.31 5.69 -4.27
C ILE A 69 34.18 4.64 -4.96
N VAL A 70 33.59 3.81 -5.85
CA VAL A 70 34.37 2.78 -6.57
C VAL A 70 35.39 3.43 -7.51
N ALA A 71 35.00 4.47 -8.25
CA ALA A 71 35.91 5.20 -9.14
C ALA A 71 37.06 5.86 -8.36
N GLU A 72 36.77 6.54 -7.25
CA GLU A 72 37.79 7.14 -6.38
C GLU A 72 38.70 6.10 -5.74
N GLY A 73 38.15 4.97 -5.28
CA GLY A 73 38.89 3.85 -4.73
C GLY A 73 39.90 3.28 -5.73
N TYR A 74 39.47 3.11 -6.99
CA TYR A 74 40.35 2.69 -8.09
C TYR A 74 41.47 3.72 -8.34
N CYS A 75 41.14 5.01 -8.42
CA CYS A 75 42.12 6.09 -8.58
C CYS A 75 43.13 6.14 -7.43
N VAL A 76 42.72 5.84 -6.19
CA VAL A 76 43.62 5.75 -5.03
C VAL A 76 44.56 4.54 -5.14
N LEU A 77 44.06 3.37 -5.57
CA LEU A 77 44.88 2.19 -5.81
C LEU A 77 45.94 2.45 -6.88
N LEU A 78 45.57 3.09 -7.99
CA LEU A 78 46.49 3.53 -9.04
C LEU A 78 47.58 4.44 -8.48
N ARG A 79 47.20 5.54 -7.82
CA ARG A 79 48.15 6.52 -7.27
C ARG A 79 49.12 5.94 -6.24
N ARG A 80 48.67 4.96 -5.46
CA ARG A 80 49.49 4.31 -4.42
C ARG A 80 50.27 3.10 -4.93
N GLY A 81 50.06 2.66 -6.17
CA GLY A 81 50.68 1.43 -6.70
C GLY A 81 50.18 0.14 -6.05
N ASN A 82 49.04 0.19 -5.33
CA ASN A 82 48.47 -0.98 -4.66
C ASN A 82 47.61 -1.80 -5.64
N THR A 83 47.64 -3.12 -5.49
CA THR A 83 46.84 -4.05 -6.32
C THR A 83 45.54 -4.50 -5.66
N LYS A 84 45.36 -4.23 -4.36
CA LYS A 84 44.16 -4.66 -3.64
C LYS A 84 43.83 -3.73 -2.48
N VAL A 85 42.53 -3.50 -2.28
CA VAL A 85 41.97 -2.92 -1.06
C VAL A 85 40.81 -3.77 -0.56
N ILE A 86 40.78 -4.00 0.74
CA ILE A 86 39.60 -4.48 1.45
C ILE A 86 39.16 -3.34 2.37
N SER A 87 37.98 -2.81 2.10
CA SER A 87 37.39 -1.72 2.86
C SER A 87 36.19 -2.23 3.64
N LYS A 88 36.14 -1.89 4.92
CA LYS A 88 34.90 -1.95 5.70
C LYS A 88 34.53 -0.50 6.00
N PRO A 89 33.51 0.06 5.33
CA PRO A 89 33.07 1.43 5.58
C PRO A 89 32.80 1.62 7.06
N ARG A 90 33.41 2.65 7.65
CA ARG A 90 33.03 3.07 9.00
C ARG A 90 31.69 3.80 8.87
N ASN A 91 30.74 3.50 9.75
CA ASN A 91 29.56 4.34 9.87
C ASN A 91 30.03 5.73 10.33
N LEU A 92 29.87 6.72 9.46
CA LEU A 92 30.26 8.11 9.74
C LEU A 92 29.36 8.74 10.81
N ASN A 93 28.23 8.10 11.13
CA ASN A 93 27.19 8.65 11.99
C ASN A 93 26.83 10.08 11.58
N LYS A 94 26.80 10.33 10.26
CA LYS A 94 26.46 11.64 9.70
C LYS A 94 25.07 12.01 10.19
N ARG A 95 24.97 13.21 10.76
CA ARG A 95 23.73 13.81 11.24
C ARG A 95 23.47 15.10 10.49
N TYR A 96 22.20 15.39 10.28
CA TYR A 96 21.68 16.59 9.65
C TYR A 96 21.09 17.51 10.73
N SER A 97 20.92 18.80 10.40
CA SER A 97 20.50 19.85 11.34
C SER A 97 19.02 19.87 11.69
N PHE A 98 18.30 18.78 11.40
CA PHE A 98 16.88 18.61 11.67
C PHE A 98 16.69 17.68 12.86
N CYS A 99 15.76 18.02 13.74
CA CYS A 99 15.40 17.26 14.95
C CYS A 99 16.63 16.97 15.84
N GLU A 100 17.56 17.91 15.97
CA GLU A 100 18.84 17.71 16.68
C GLU A 100 18.63 17.27 18.13
N GLU A 101 17.68 17.89 18.83
CA GLU A 101 17.39 17.59 20.24
C GLU A 101 16.75 16.19 20.43
N ILE A 102 15.85 15.81 19.53
CA ILE A 102 15.16 14.51 19.57
C ILE A 102 16.09 13.38 19.10
N ASN A 103 17.05 13.69 18.22
CA ASN A 103 18.08 12.79 17.72
C ASN A 103 17.51 11.47 17.18
N PHE A 104 16.54 11.55 16.27
CA PHE A 104 15.96 10.35 15.64
C PHE A 104 17.02 9.42 15.05
N LYS A 105 16.75 8.12 15.10
CA LYS A 105 17.47 7.07 14.40
C LYS A 105 17.08 7.12 12.93
N TYR A 106 18.07 7.33 12.09
CA TYR A 106 18.02 7.20 10.64
C TYR A 106 19.42 6.86 10.14
N ASP A 107 19.49 6.33 8.91
CA ASP A 107 20.74 6.04 8.23
C ASP A 107 20.98 7.06 7.13
N TYR A 108 22.07 7.83 7.23
CA TYR A 108 22.43 8.82 6.22
C TYR A 108 22.68 8.19 4.85
N ARG A 109 22.99 6.89 4.80
CA ARG A 109 23.20 6.15 3.55
C ARG A 109 21.92 6.05 2.75
N ASP A 110 20.74 6.09 3.37
CA ASP A 110 19.47 6.16 2.65
C ASP A 110 19.43 7.44 1.81
N TYR A 111 19.65 8.59 2.45
CA TYR A 111 19.67 9.89 1.79
C TYR A 111 20.73 9.98 0.67
N ASP A 112 21.92 9.44 0.91
CA ASP A 112 23.03 9.53 -0.05
C ASP A 112 22.91 8.51 -1.22
N ASN A 113 22.14 7.42 -1.09
CA ASN A 113 22.13 6.32 -2.07
C ASN A 113 20.78 5.97 -2.68
N ILE A 114 19.66 6.35 -2.06
CA ILE A 114 18.34 6.15 -2.65
C ILE A 114 18.12 7.25 -3.71
N PRO A 115 17.76 6.87 -4.95
CA PRO A 115 17.52 7.85 -6.01
C PRO A 115 16.51 8.92 -5.60
N GLY A 116 16.74 10.16 -5.99
CA GLY A 116 15.83 11.29 -5.74
C GLY A 116 15.87 11.89 -4.32
N LEU A 117 16.46 11.23 -3.31
CA LEU A 117 16.49 11.79 -1.96
C LEU A 117 17.54 12.89 -1.77
N HIS A 118 18.67 12.81 -2.47
CA HIS A 118 19.72 13.80 -2.36
C HIS A 118 19.30 15.13 -3.03
N ALA A 119 18.75 16.05 -2.23
CA ALA A 119 18.36 17.37 -2.68
C ALA A 119 19.58 18.22 -3.07
N LEU A 120 19.38 19.24 -3.92
CA LEU A 120 20.43 20.15 -4.39
C LEU A 120 21.25 20.78 -3.25
N MET A 121 20.63 21.02 -2.10
CA MET A 121 21.27 21.63 -0.92
C MET A 121 22.03 20.62 -0.05
N GLY A 122 21.80 19.32 -0.21
CA GLY A 122 22.50 18.29 0.57
C GLY A 122 22.19 18.34 2.08
N ASP A 123 21.09 19.00 2.47
CA ASP A 123 20.76 19.33 3.86
C ASP A 123 20.20 18.15 4.68
N GLY A 124 19.80 17.07 4.01
CA GLY A 124 19.24 15.88 4.65
C GLY A 124 17.74 15.94 4.94
N PHE A 125 17.02 16.91 4.37
CA PHE A 125 15.57 17.06 4.60
C PHE A 125 14.82 15.75 4.30
N LEU A 126 15.11 15.12 3.16
CA LEU A 126 14.50 13.87 2.70
C LEU A 126 15.16 12.62 3.29
N ALA A 127 15.95 12.74 4.36
CA ALA A 127 16.46 11.55 5.05
C ALA A 127 15.27 10.78 5.65
N PRO A 128 15.06 9.50 5.27
CA PRO A 128 13.91 8.75 5.75
C PRO A 128 14.12 8.31 7.19
N VAL A 129 13.09 8.47 8.00
CA VAL A 129 13.06 8.07 9.42
C VAL A 129 11.97 7.05 9.61
N PHE A 130 12.31 5.93 10.26
CA PHE A 130 11.45 4.75 10.33
C PHE A 130 10.83 4.57 11.71
N PHE A 131 9.58 4.10 11.73
CA PHE A 131 8.78 3.91 12.94
C PHE A 131 7.99 2.60 12.88
N ASN A 132 7.69 2.05 14.06
CA ASN A 132 6.71 0.96 14.20
C ASN A 132 5.32 1.42 13.73
N LYS A 133 4.58 0.57 13.01
CA LYS A 133 3.28 0.91 12.42
C LYS A 133 2.25 1.30 13.47
N GLU A 134 2.34 0.69 14.64
CA GLU A 134 1.43 0.87 15.77
C GLU A 134 1.41 2.30 16.30
N CYS A 135 2.44 3.11 16.01
CA CYS A 135 2.44 4.53 16.38
C CYS A 135 1.25 5.31 15.79
N LEU A 136 0.73 4.85 14.64
CA LEU A 136 -0.42 5.47 13.98
C LEU A 136 -1.73 5.31 14.79
N ILE A 137 -1.83 4.29 15.65
CA ILE A 137 -3.04 4.04 16.45
C ILE A 137 -3.33 5.21 17.39
N TYR A 138 -2.28 5.81 17.97
CA TYR A 138 -2.44 6.98 18.83
C TYR A 138 -3.07 8.14 18.06
N PHE A 139 -2.53 8.46 16.88
CA PHE A 139 -3.03 9.55 16.05
C PHE A 139 -4.44 9.29 15.50
N MET A 140 -4.77 8.03 15.20
CA MET A 140 -6.10 7.65 14.73
C MET A 140 -7.21 7.91 15.76
N HIS A 141 -6.89 7.83 17.06
CA HIS A 141 -7.88 7.97 18.13
C HIS A 141 -7.77 9.28 18.92
N HIS A 142 -6.72 10.06 18.71
CA HIS A 142 -6.53 11.31 19.41
C HIS A 142 -7.33 12.42 18.70
N PRO A 143 -8.28 13.10 19.38
CA PRO A 143 -9.27 13.97 18.74
C PRO A 143 -8.69 15.24 18.09
N GLU A 144 -7.46 15.62 18.46
CA GLU A 144 -6.77 16.78 17.91
C GLU A 144 -5.92 16.47 16.67
N TYR A 145 -5.62 15.19 16.43
CA TYR A 145 -4.89 14.79 15.24
C TYR A 145 -5.85 14.36 14.15
N THR A 146 -5.45 14.61 12.91
CA THR A 146 -6.06 14.02 11.73
C THR A 146 -5.09 13.01 11.15
N LEU A 147 -5.53 11.76 11.02
CA LEU A 147 -4.78 10.73 10.32
C LEU A 147 -5.57 10.28 9.10
N SER A 148 -5.06 10.57 7.91
CA SER A 148 -5.69 10.20 6.64
C SER A 148 -4.81 9.25 5.86
N ILE A 149 -5.20 7.97 5.79
CA ILE A 149 -4.58 6.99 4.90
C ILE A 149 -5.46 6.90 3.66
N PHE A 150 -5.17 7.74 2.66
CA PHE A 150 -5.97 7.85 1.45
C PHE A 150 -5.52 6.89 0.35
N SER A 151 -4.34 6.29 0.46
CA SER A 151 -3.74 5.32 -0.47
C SER A 151 -3.20 4.10 0.28
N GLU A 152 -2.84 3.01 -0.40
CA GLU A 152 -2.43 1.75 0.24
C GLU A 152 -1.14 1.90 1.07
N THR A 153 -0.23 2.77 0.62
CA THR A 153 1.08 3.00 1.26
C THR A 153 1.41 4.47 1.50
N TYR A 154 0.44 5.38 1.29
CA TYR A 154 0.63 6.82 1.46
C TYR A 154 -0.52 7.45 2.26
N GLY A 155 -0.15 8.30 3.22
CA GLY A 155 -1.08 9.06 4.04
C GLY A 155 -0.50 10.38 4.52
N VAL A 156 -1.30 11.08 5.30
CA VAL A 156 -0.99 12.37 5.88
C VAL A 156 -1.38 12.39 7.36
N LEU A 157 -0.51 12.98 8.18
CA LEU A 157 -0.71 13.24 9.59
C LEU A 157 -0.79 14.76 9.80
N GLY A 158 -1.89 15.22 10.37
CA GLY A 158 -2.08 16.61 10.76
C GLY A 158 -2.38 16.78 12.24
N TYR A 159 -2.12 17.97 12.75
CA TYR A 159 -2.52 18.40 14.10
C TYR A 159 -3.18 19.75 14.02
N LYS A 160 -4.50 19.79 14.22
CA LYS A 160 -5.35 20.99 14.07
C LYS A 160 -4.99 21.74 12.77
N ASP A 161 -4.75 23.05 12.87
CA ASP A 161 -4.29 23.92 11.79
C ASP A 161 -2.78 24.23 11.91
N GLU A 162 -2.02 23.50 12.74
CA GLU A 162 -0.61 23.80 13.03
C GLU A 162 0.34 23.17 12.00
N PHE A 163 0.15 21.88 11.70
CA PHE A 163 0.94 21.20 10.71
C PHE A 163 0.14 20.10 10.01
N GLU A 164 0.60 19.78 8.82
CA GLU A 164 0.18 18.62 8.04
C GLU A 164 1.44 18.07 7.34
N ILE A 165 1.79 16.81 7.63
CA ILE A 165 2.99 16.18 7.07
C ILE A 165 2.66 14.84 6.39
N PRO A 166 3.31 14.54 5.26
CA PRO A 166 3.10 13.29 4.55
C PRO A 166 3.88 12.14 5.22
N PHE A 167 3.37 10.91 5.10
CA PHE A 167 4.06 9.71 5.55
C PHE A 167 3.79 8.51 4.65
N GLY A 168 4.74 7.58 4.60
CA GLY A 168 4.62 6.33 3.88
C GLY A 168 4.53 5.11 4.79
N ILE A 169 4.04 4.00 4.24
CA ILE A 169 4.17 2.67 4.82
C ILE A 169 4.94 1.81 3.82
N ASN A 170 6.10 1.31 4.20
CA ASN A 170 6.94 0.52 3.30
C ASN A 170 6.48 -0.95 3.20
N THR A 171 7.13 -1.70 2.31
CA THR A 171 6.84 -3.14 2.09
C THR A 171 7.04 -4.03 3.32
N ASN A 172 7.84 -3.59 4.29
CA ASN A 172 8.01 -4.27 5.58
C ASN A 172 7.05 -3.76 6.67
N LYS A 173 6.01 -3.02 6.27
CA LYS A 173 4.99 -2.43 7.15
C LYS A 173 5.53 -1.41 8.15
N LYS A 174 6.70 -0.81 7.91
CA LYS A 174 7.22 0.30 8.73
C LYS A 174 6.66 1.62 8.23
N VAL A 175 6.41 2.54 9.16
CA VAL A 175 6.02 3.92 8.84
C VAL A 175 7.27 4.73 8.56
N VAL A 176 7.22 5.58 7.54
CA VAL A 176 8.34 6.40 7.10
C VAL A 176 7.91 7.87 7.01
N PHE A 177 8.66 8.74 7.65
CA PHE A 177 8.55 10.20 7.50
C PHE A 177 9.86 10.77 6.96
N TRP A 178 9.79 11.94 6.32
CA TRP A 178 10.99 12.73 6.03
C TRP A 178 11.48 13.43 7.28
N LEU A 179 12.79 13.40 7.52
CA LEU A 179 13.41 14.02 8.69
C LEU A 179 13.08 15.51 8.82
N GLY A 180 13.08 16.24 7.71
CA GLY A 180 12.75 17.67 7.70
C GLY A 180 11.27 17.97 7.95
N ASP A 181 10.37 17.03 7.66
CA ASP A 181 8.95 17.18 8.02
C ASP A 181 8.72 16.91 9.50
N LEU A 182 9.45 15.95 10.09
CA LEU A 182 9.39 15.72 11.53
C LEU A 182 9.83 16.94 12.34
N ASP A 183 10.73 17.76 11.80
CA ASP A 183 11.22 18.98 12.45
C ASP A 183 10.14 20.06 12.64
N LYS A 184 9.07 20.00 11.84
CA LYS A 184 7.92 20.92 11.92
C LYS A 184 6.96 20.58 13.06
N LEU A 185 7.07 19.36 13.61
CA LEU A 185 6.15 18.85 14.62
C LEU A 185 6.40 19.50 15.99
N ASP A 186 5.36 19.62 16.79
CA ASP A 186 5.51 20.04 18.18
C ASP A 186 6.29 19.00 19.00
N SER A 187 6.88 19.44 20.12
CA SER A 187 7.72 18.59 20.95
C SER A 187 6.98 17.37 21.51
N ALA A 188 5.66 17.45 21.79
CA ALA A 188 4.93 16.30 22.31
C ALA A 188 4.77 15.22 21.23
N THR A 189 4.42 15.60 20.00
CA THR A 189 4.37 14.69 18.85
C THR A 189 5.72 14.04 18.59
N GLN A 190 6.80 14.84 18.54
CA GLN A 190 8.15 14.32 18.29
C GLN A 190 8.59 13.32 19.37
N ASN A 191 8.32 13.63 20.65
CA ASN A 191 8.64 12.73 21.76
C ASN A 191 7.84 11.42 21.70
N TYR A 192 6.57 11.47 21.29
CA TYR A 192 5.77 10.26 21.09
C TYR A 192 6.34 9.38 19.96
N LEU A 193 6.63 9.99 18.81
CA LEU A 193 7.24 9.29 17.66
C LEU A 193 8.61 8.71 18.03
N LYS A 194 9.40 9.41 18.85
CA LYS A 194 10.74 8.97 19.29
C LYS A 194 10.71 7.62 19.99
N ILE A 195 9.66 7.31 20.75
CA ILE A 195 9.50 6.01 21.43
C ILE A 195 9.31 4.88 20.41
N ASN A 196 8.71 5.18 19.27
CA ASN A 196 8.41 4.23 18.20
C ASN A 196 9.47 4.20 17.09
N ASN A 197 10.51 5.02 17.19
CA ASN A 197 11.54 5.16 16.18
C ASN A 197 12.50 3.95 16.18
N ILE A 198 12.63 3.34 15.01
CA ILE A 198 13.37 2.10 14.77
C ILE A 198 14.47 2.31 13.72
N GLU A 199 15.37 1.34 13.62
CA GLU A 199 16.42 1.36 12.60
C GLU A 199 15.81 1.26 11.20
N SER A 200 16.46 1.95 10.25
CA SER A 200 16.15 1.84 8.83
C SER A 200 16.30 0.40 8.36
N ASP A 201 15.37 -0.05 7.52
CA ASP A 201 15.55 -1.25 6.70
C ASP A 201 15.90 -0.93 5.24
N HIS A 202 16.14 0.36 4.95
CA HIS A 202 16.52 0.87 3.63
C HIS A 202 15.44 0.69 2.55
N ARG A 203 14.19 0.40 2.94
CA ARG A 203 13.09 0.17 2.00
C ARG A 203 12.09 1.30 1.97
N ILE A 204 11.93 1.91 0.81
CA ILE A 204 11.00 3.02 0.60
C ILE A 204 10.56 3.16 -0.86
N ILE A 205 11.39 2.73 -1.81
CA ILE A 205 11.16 2.96 -3.25
C ILE A 205 9.88 2.26 -3.69
N ASP A 206 9.62 1.06 -3.17
CA ASP A 206 8.37 0.33 -3.40
C ASP A 206 7.24 0.82 -2.49
N SER A 207 6.87 2.10 -2.66
CA SER A 207 5.71 2.71 -2.04
C SER A 207 5.12 3.81 -2.93
N GLU A 208 3.81 4.03 -2.82
CA GLU A 208 3.11 5.17 -3.42
C GLU A 208 3.55 6.50 -2.78
N PHE A 209 4.01 6.46 -1.53
CA PHE A 209 4.59 7.62 -0.85
C PHE A 209 5.83 8.14 -1.59
N TYR A 210 6.77 7.26 -1.92
CA TYR A 210 7.95 7.60 -2.71
C TYR A 210 7.57 8.09 -4.11
N ASP A 211 6.68 7.36 -4.78
CA ASP A 211 6.22 7.71 -6.14
C ASP A 211 5.50 9.08 -6.17
N ALA A 212 4.66 9.38 -5.19
CA ALA A 212 3.95 10.66 -5.11
C ALA A 212 4.90 11.81 -4.76
N GLN A 213 5.74 11.65 -3.74
CA GLN A 213 6.58 12.73 -3.22
C GLN A 213 7.77 13.06 -4.13
N LEU A 214 8.35 12.07 -4.82
CA LEU A 214 9.55 12.29 -5.64
C LEU A 214 9.28 12.27 -7.14
N LYS A 215 8.26 11.53 -7.59
CA LYS A 215 7.98 11.34 -9.02
C LYS A 215 6.68 11.99 -9.47
N VAL A 216 5.92 12.58 -8.54
CA VAL A 216 4.63 13.24 -8.82
C VAL A 216 3.65 12.28 -9.51
N ILE A 217 3.70 11.00 -9.11
CA ILE A 217 2.75 9.99 -9.57
C ILE A 217 1.58 9.96 -8.60
N TRP A 218 0.37 10.15 -9.12
CA TRP A 218 -0.84 10.09 -8.33
C TRP A 218 -1.10 8.66 -7.85
N SER A 219 -1.30 8.50 -6.54
CA SER A 219 -1.67 7.23 -5.93
C SER A 219 -3.13 6.89 -6.18
N ASP A 220 -3.44 5.60 -6.26
CA ASP A 220 -4.82 5.16 -6.21
C ASP A 220 -5.38 5.32 -4.80
N PRO A 221 -6.70 5.54 -4.65
CA PRO A 221 -7.31 5.58 -3.34
C PRO A 221 -7.25 4.19 -2.68
N ILE A 222 -7.43 4.09 -1.36
CA ILE A 222 -7.52 2.79 -0.66
C ILE A 222 -8.56 1.86 -1.30
N ILE A 223 -8.33 0.54 -1.22
CA ILE A 223 -9.17 -0.47 -1.90
C ILE A 223 -10.67 -0.33 -1.59
N GLU A 224 -11.04 0.07 -0.37
CA GLU A 224 -12.41 0.29 0.06
C GLU A 224 -13.08 1.39 -0.77
N ARG A 225 -12.37 2.50 -0.99
CA ARG A 225 -12.83 3.61 -1.83
C ARG A 225 -12.87 3.21 -3.31
N GLN A 226 -11.91 2.39 -3.78
CA GLN A 226 -11.94 1.86 -5.14
C GLN A 226 -13.20 1.00 -5.38
N ILE A 227 -13.56 0.12 -4.45
CA ILE A 227 -14.77 -0.72 -4.52
C ILE A 227 -16.02 0.16 -4.68
N ILE A 228 -16.13 1.21 -3.88
CA ILE A 228 -17.28 2.13 -3.91
C ILE A 228 -17.34 2.90 -5.23
N ASN A 229 -16.19 3.36 -5.73
CA ASN A 229 -16.10 4.03 -7.04
C ASN A 229 -16.53 3.09 -8.18
N LEU A 230 -16.10 1.81 -8.14
CA LEU A 230 -16.50 0.80 -9.12
C LEU A 230 -18.00 0.50 -9.05
N ARG A 231 -18.58 0.44 -7.84
CA ARG A 231 -20.03 0.30 -7.65
C ARG A 231 -20.80 1.49 -8.21
N ASN A 232 -20.32 2.72 -7.99
CA ASN A 232 -20.96 3.92 -8.52
C ASN A 232 -20.88 3.97 -10.04
N LYS A 233 -19.73 3.62 -10.63
CA LYS A 233 -19.58 3.44 -12.08
C LYS A 233 -20.61 2.45 -12.63
N MET A 234 -20.78 1.31 -11.96
CA MET A 234 -21.77 0.29 -12.36
C MET A 234 -23.19 0.85 -12.32
N TYR A 235 -23.58 1.59 -11.27
CA TYR A 235 -24.90 2.22 -11.18
C TYR A 235 -25.14 3.23 -12.30
N ASP A 236 -24.12 4.04 -12.62
CA ASP A 236 -24.22 5.02 -13.69
C ASP A 236 -24.41 4.35 -15.06
N ILE A 237 -23.70 3.25 -15.33
CA ILE A 237 -23.88 2.48 -16.56
C ILE A 237 -25.29 1.86 -16.62
N LEU A 238 -25.77 1.24 -15.53
CA LEU A 238 -27.12 0.67 -15.47
C LEU A 238 -28.20 1.72 -15.70
N LYS A 239 -28.02 2.92 -15.15
CA LYS A 239 -28.93 4.04 -15.35
C LYS A 239 -28.94 4.50 -16.80
N GLN A 240 -27.77 4.67 -17.39
CA GLN A 240 -27.61 5.19 -18.76
C GLN A 240 -28.04 4.18 -19.84
N LYS A 241 -27.61 2.92 -19.73
CA LYS A 241 -27.81 1.90 -20.78
C LYS A 241 -29.07 1.06 -20.57
N HIS A 242 -29.47 0.83 -19.33
CA HIS A 242 -30.56 -0.10 -18.98
C HIS A 242 -31.76 0.59 -18.33
N SER A 243 -31.75 1.92 -18.22
CA SER A 243 -32.80 2.71 -17.52
C SER A 243 -33.06 2.20 -16.10
N LEU A 244 -32.03 1.65 -15.44
CA LEU A 244 -32.11 1.10 -14.09
C LEU A 244 -31.32 1.99 -13.13
N ASP A 245 -32.03 2.87 -12.43
CA ASP A 245 -31.42 3.74 -11.41
C ASP A 245 -31.38 3.02 -10.05
N LEU A 246 -30.18 2.69 -9.58
CA LEU A 246 -29.97 2.00 -8.30
C LEU A 246 -29.52 2.93 -7.17
N HIS A 247 -29.25 4.22 -7.47
CA HIS A 247 -28.84 5.19 -6.46
C HIS A 247 -29.94 5.40 -5.41
N HIS A 248 -29.55 5.38 -4.14
CA HIS A 248 -30.43 5.50 -3.00
C HIS A 248 -29.65 5.95 -1.76
N LEU A 249 -30.25 6.81 -0.93
CA LEU A 249 -29.66 7.32 0.31
C LEU A 249 -28.32 8.05 0.10
N ASP A 250 -28.24 8.89 -0.94
CA ASP A 250 -26.97 9.50 -1.37
C ASP A 250 -26.26 10.29 -0.25
N LYS A 251 -27.03 11.01 0.59
CA LYS A 251 -26.48 11.78 1.72
C LYS A 251 -25.91 10.85 2.79
N GLU A 252 -26.63 9.79 3.13
CA GLU A 252 -26.20 8.80 4.11
C GLU A 252 -24.99 8.01 3.60
N VAL A 253 -24.96 7.68 2.30
CA VAL A 253 -23.80 7.04 1.66
C VAL A 253 -22.56 7.92 1.76
N ILE A 254 -22.68 9.22 1.47
CA ILE A 254 -21.56 10.17 1.61
C ILE A 254 -21.03 10.18 3.05
N ASN A 255 -21.92 10.28 4.04
CA ASN A 255 -21.53 10.26 5.45
C ASN A 255 -20.83 8.94 5.85
N GLU A 256 -21.27 7.78 5.34
CA GLU A 256 -20.59 6.51 5.63
C GLU A 256 -19.22 6.43 4.95
N ILE A 257 -19.05 6.98 3.74
CA ILE A 257 -17.75 7.02 3.03
C ILE A 257 -16.72 7.84 3.81
N GLU A 258 -17.12 8.96 4.41
CA GLU A 258 -16.22 9.83 5.21
C GLU A 258 -15.65 9.11 6.43
N ASN A 259 -16.36 8.12 6.96
CA ASN A 259 -15.95 7.34 8.13
C ASN A 259 -15.09 6.11 7.80
N ILE A 260 -14.83 5.83 6.52
CA ILE A 260 -13.98 4.70 6.11
C ILE A 260 -12.52 5.06 6.26
N ASN A 261 -11.88 4.42 7.23
CA ASN A 261 -10.44 4.48 7.48
C ASN A 261 -9.81 3.12 7.22
N LYS A 262 -8.64 3.10 6.57
CA LYS A 262 -7.89 1.87 6.35
C LYS A 262 -7.44 1.29 7.71
N PRO A 263 -7.70 0.00 7.99
CA PRO A 263 -7.18 -0.62 9.21
C PRO A 263 -5.65 -0.62 9.26
N ILE A 264 -5.09 -0.21 10.39
CA ILE A 264 -3.65 -0.19 10.66
C ILE A 264 -3.22 -1.54 11.21
N THR A 265 -3.88 -2.02 12.26
CA THR A 265 -3.54 -3.31 12.90
C THR A 265 -4.51 -4.44 12.57
N TYR A 266 -5.56 -4.13 11.82
CA TYR A 266 -6.63 -5.08 11.49
C TYR A 266 -7.29 -5.69 12.74
N SER A 267 -7.31 -4.93 13.84
CA SER A 267 -8.07 -5.32 15.02
C SER A 267 -9.57 -5.30 14.74
N ASP A 268 -10.34 -6.06 15.52
CA ASP A 268 -11.80 -6.03 15.47
C ASP A 268 -12.37 -4.60 15.61
N LEU A 269 -11.70 -3.72 16.37
CA LEU A 269 -12.13 -2.33 16.58
C LEU A 269 -12.01 -1.49 15.31
N GLU A 270 -11.06 -1.80 14.43
CA GLU A 270 -10.83 -1.09 13.17
C GLU A 270 -11.59 -1.73 12.01
N VAL A 271 -11.64 -3.06 11.96
CA VAL A 271 -12.27 -3.81 10.85
C VAL A 271 -13.79 -3.73 10.91
N LYS A 272 -14.40 -3.83 12.10
CA LYS A 272 -15.86 -3.84 12.24
C LYS A 272 -16.53 -2.58 11.66
N PRO A 273 -16.07 -1.35 11.95
CA PRO A 273 -16.62 -0.15 11.34
C PRO A 273 -16.60 -0.18 9.81
N VAL A 274 -15.49 -0.63 9.20
CA VAL A 274 -15.34 -0.67 7.74
C VAL A 274 -16.27 -1.72 7.12
N ILE A 275 -16.34 -2.92 7.71
CA ILE A 275 -17.29 -3.96 7.27
C ILE A 275 -18.73 -3.45 7.35
N SER A 276 -19.08 -2.74 8.41
CA SER A 276 -20.41 -2.13 8.58
C SER A 276 -20.69 -1.09 7.50
N ALA A 277 -19.75 -0.17 7.26
CA ALA A 277 -19.88 0.88 6.24
C ALA A 277 -20.03 0.28 4.84
N LEU A 278 -19.17 -0.68 4.46
CA LEU A 278 -19.26 -1.37 3.18
C LEU A 278 -20.56 -2.17 3.03
N HIS A 279 -21.02 -2.84 4.08
CA HIS A 279 -22.31 -3.54 4.04
C HIS A 279 -23.47 -2.56 3.78
N LYS A 280 -23.53 -1.45 4.52
CA LYS A 280 -24.53 -0.40 4.30
C LYS A 280 -24.46 0.14 2.87
N ILE A 281 -23.28 0.49 2.38
CA ILE A 281 -23.12 1.11 1.05
C ILE A 281 -23.42 0.11 -0.07
N LEU A 282 -22.91 -1.12 0.00
CA LEU A 282 -22.97 -2.07 -1.11
C LEU A 282 -24.27 -2.90 -1.13
N ILE A 283 -24.89 -3.12 0.04
CA ILE A 283 -26.03 -4.04 0.20
C ILE A 283 -27.30 -3.30 0.63
N GLU A 284 -27.23 -2.35 1.58
CA GLU A 284 -28.43 -1.67 2.11
C GLU A 284 -28.85 -0.45 1.28
N ALA A 285 -27.90 0.38 0.85
CA ALA A 285 -28.10 1.63 0.10
C ALA A 285 -28.35 1.40 -1.40
N VAL A 286 -29.09 0.34 -1.72
CA VAL A 286 -29.49 -0.04 -3.08
C VAL A 286 -30.97 0.23 -3.25
N ASN A 287 -31.39 0.83 -4.37
CA ASN A 287 -32.80 0.99 -4.67
C ASN A 287 -33.47 -0.37 -5.02
N ILE A 288 -33.88 -1.13 -4.00
CA ILE A 288 -34.50 -2.46 -4.17
C ILE A 288 -35.81 -2.37 -4.97
N SER A 289 -36.57 -1.29 -4.83
CA SER A 289 -37.82 -1.09 -5.57
C SER A 289 -37.57 -1.03 -7.08
N ASN A 290 -36.58 -0.23 -7.51
CA ASN A 290 -36.19 -0.16 -8.92
C ASN A 290 -35.61 -1.49 -9.40
N PHE A 291 -34.82 -2.17 -8.58
CA PHE A 291 -34.30 -3.49 -8.91
C PHE A 291 -35.40 -4.52 -9.18
N LYS A 292 -36.40 -4.54 -8.31
CA LYS A 292 -37.56 -5.42 -8.44
C LYS A 292 -38.37 -5.10 -9.69
N ASN A 293 -38.65 -3.83 -9.94
CA ASN A 293 -39.36 -3.41 -11.16
C ASN A 293 -38.61 -3.83 -12.42
N TYR A 294 -37.29 -3.66 -12.44
CA TYR A 294 -36.45 -4.10 -13.55
C TYR A 294 -36.51 -5.62 -13.74
N TYR A 295 -36.35 -6.40 -12.67
CA TYR A 295 -36.49 -7.85 -12.71
C TYR A 295 -37.84 -8.27 -13.31
N GLU A 296 -38.93 -7.71 -12.80
CA GLU A 296 -40.29 -8.05 -13.22
C GLU A 296 -40.57 -7.78 -14.71
N ASN A 297 -39.89 -6.78 -15.28
CA ASN A 297 -40.04 -6.38 -16.69
C ASN A 297 -39.09 -7.13 -17.64
N ASN A 298 -38.03 -7.76 -17.12
CA ASN A 298 -36.99 -8.39 -17.95
C ASN A 298 -36.97 -9.92 -17.87
N VAL A 299 -37.90 -10.55 -17.16
CA VAL A 299 -38.00 -12.02 -17.10
C VAL A 299 -39.32 -12.54 -17.65
N GLY A 300 -39.25 -13.57 -18.50
CA GLY A 300 -40.44 -14.26 -19.02
C GLY A 300 -41.15 -15.10 -17.96
N LYS A 301 -40.40 -15.64 -16.99
CA LYS A 301 -40.95 -16.40 -15.85
C LYS A 301 -40.33 -15.93 -14.56
N LYS A 302 -41.17 -15.38 -13.67
CA LYS A 302 -40.76 -14.93 -12.34
C LYS A 302 -40.45 -16.13 -11.45
N ASP A 303 -39.36 -16.05 -10.70
CA ASP A 303 -39.04 -16.96 -9.60
C ASP A 303 -40.17 -16.91 -8.57
N LYS A 304 -40.48 -18.00 -7.87
CA LYS A 304 -41.60 -18.00 -6.92
C LYS A 304 -41.34 -17.10 -5.70
N ASN A 305 -40.07 -16.90 -5.35
CA ASN A 305 -39.62 -16.25 -4.13
C ASN A 305 -39.00 -14.87 -4.38
N TYR A 306 -39.04 -14.33 -5.61
CA TYR A 306 -38.41 -13.03 -5.92
C TYR A 306 -38.88 -11.88 -5.03
N LYS A 307 -40.12 -11.93 -4.53
CA LYS A 307 -40.66 -10.92 -3.61
C LYS A 307 -39.93 -10.88 -2.26
N GLN A 308 -39.22 -11.94 -1.89
CA GLN A 308 -38.43 -12.03 -0.67
C GLN A 308 -36.94 -11.73 -0.91
N TRP A 309 -36.54 -11.57 -2.18
CA TRP A 309 -35.15 -11.29 -2.52
C TRP A 309 -34.69 -9.95 -1.94
N LYS A 310 -33.43 -9.95 -1.51
CA LYS A 310 -32.69 -8.76 -1.11
C LYS A 310 -31.69 -8.38 -2.22
N SER A 311 -30.98 -7.29 -2.04
CA SER A 311 -30.06 -6.69 -3.03
C SER A 311 -29.09 -7.70 -3.66
N ILE A 312 -28.44 -8.56 -2.86
CA ILE A 312 -27.46 -9.55 -3.36
C ILE A 312 -28.07 -10.48 -4.42
N LYS A 313 -29.32 -10.92 -4.24
CA LYS A 313 -30.02 -11.77 -5.22
C LYS A 313 -30.35 -11.03 -6.50
N TYR A 314 -30.67 -9.74 -6.42
CA TYR A 314 -30.87 -8.91 -7.60
C TYR A 314 -29.56 -8.64 -8.35
N TYR A 315 -28.44 -8.42 -7.64
CA TYR A 315 -27.12 -8.39 -8.27
C TYR A 315 -26.79 -9.68 -9.00
N GLN A 316 -27.03 -10.83 -8.35
CA GLN A 316 -26.85 -12.15 -8.98
C GLN A 316 -27.68 -12.28 -10.26
N PHE A 317 -28.92 -11.78 -10.25
CA PHE A 317 -29.79 -11.79 -11.43
C PHE A 317 -29.25 -10.94 -12.58
N ILE A 318 -28.70 -9.74 -12.31
CA ILE A 318 -28.10 -8.91 -13.37
C ILE A 318 -26.92 -9.64 -14.00
N LEU A 319 -26.00 -10.17 -13.18
CA LEU A 319 -24.84 -10.91 -13.71
C LEU A 319 -25.25 -12.15 -14.49
N SER A 320 -26.31 -12.86 -14.07
CA SER A 320 -26.78 -14.05 -14.79
C SER A 320 -27.34 -13.74 -16.19
N GLN A 321 -27.57 -12.47 -16.54
CA GLN A 321 -27.93 -12.10 -17.92
C GLN A 321 -26.73 -12.14 -18.86
N TYR A 322 -25.51 -12.06 -18.32
CA TYR A 322 -24.27 -11.97 -19.08
C TYR A 322 -23.35 -13.19 -18.86
N ILE A 323 -23.48 -13.86 -17.72
CA ILE A 323 -22.66 -15.00 -17.33
C ILE A 323 -23.52 -16.26 -17.33
N SER A 324 -23.23 -17.17 -18.25
CA SER A 324 -23.95 -18.45 -18.39
C SER A 324 -23.42 -19.56 -17.48
N ASP A 325 -22.14 -19.49 -17.09
CA ASP A 325 -21.54 -20.45 -16.17
C ASP A 325 -21.99 -20.16 -14.73
N GLU A 326 -22.79 -21.08 -14.17
CA GLU A 326 -23.29 -20.94 -12.80
C GLU A 326 -22.19 -20.94 -11.75
N ASP A 327 -21.09 -21.68 -11.96
CA ASP A 327 -20.00 -21.76 -11.00
C ASP A 327 -19.17 -20.47 -11.01
N GLU A 328 -18.94 -19.89 -12.19
CA GLU A 328 -18.34 -18.55 -12.34
C GLU A 328 -19.22 -17.50 -11.64
N LEU A 329 -20.52 -17.49 -11.92
CA LEU A 329 -21.48 -16.56 -11.31
C LEU A 329 -21.48 -16.65 -9.79
N ARG A 330 -21.48 -17.88 -9.23
CA ARG A 330 -21.43 -18.12 -7.78
C ARG A 330 -20.14 -17.58 -7.16
N LYS A 331 -18.99 -17.78 -7.80
CA LYS A 331 -17.70 -17.27 -7.32
C LYS A 331 -17.65 -15.75 -7.34
N ILE A 332 -18.13 -15.13 -8.42
CA ILE A 332 -18.13 -13.67 -8.57
C ILE A 332 -19.01 -13.02 -7.50
N ILE A 333 -20.22 -13.53 -7.24
CA ILE A 333 -21.15 -12.91 -6.28
C ILE A 333 -20.84 -13.22 -4.81
N ALA A 334 -20.05 -14.28 -4.54
CA ALA A 334 -19.75 -14.75 -3.18
C ALA A 334 -19.27 -13.64 -2.21
N PRO A 335 -18.41 -12.68 -2.60
CA PRO A 335 -17.90 -11.65 -1.70
C PRO A 335 -18.99 -10.82 -1.01
N LEU A 336 -20.14 -10.56 -1.66
CA LEU A 336 -21.27 -9.86 -1.01
C LEU A 336 -21.94 -10.72 0.07
N TYR A 337 -22.03 -12.04 -0.15
CA TYR A 337 -22.55 -12.95 0.88
C TYR A 337 -21.58 -13.03 2.06
N LEU A 338 -20.26 -13.10 1.81
CA LEU A 338 -19.25 -13.09 2.86
C LEU A 338 -19.25 -11.78 3.66
N LEU A 339 -19.43 -10.64 2.99
CA LEU A 339 -19.61 -9.34 3.66
C LEU A 339 -20.84 -9.34 4.57
N ASN A 340 -21.95 -9.93 4.12
CA ASN A 340 -23.16 -10.08 4.92
C ASN A 340 -22.97 -11.04 6.10
N ASP A 341 -22.26 -12.14 5.92
CA ASP A 341 -21.93 -13.09 7.00
C ASP A 341 -21.10 -12.41 8.09
N LEU A 342 -20.08 -11.63 7.71
CA LEU A 342 -19.29 -10.84 8.67
C LEU A 342 -20.13 -9.80 9.40
N ARG A 343 -21.05 -9.13 8.70
CA ARG A 343 -22.00 -8.19 9.33
C ARG A 343 -22.82 -8.88 10.42
N ILE A 344 -23.31 -10.10 10.15
CA ILE A 344 -24.06 -10.91 11.12
C ILE A 344 -23.16 -11.28 12.31
N ILE A 345 -21.98 -11.84 12.06
CA ILE A 345 -21.04 -12.29 13.11
C ILE A 345 -20.70 -11.13 14.05
N TYR A 346 -20.42 -9.94 13.51
CA TYR A 346 -19.89 -8.83 14.30
C TYR A 346 -20.94 -8.01 15.02
N PHE A 347 -22.20 -8.02 14.57
CA PHE A 347 -23.18 -7.06 15.05
C PHE A 347 -24.55 -7.65 15.41
N HIS A 348 -24.83 -8.92 15.08
CA HIS A 348 -26.11 -9.54 15.44
C HIS A 348 -25.95 -10.49 16.61
N LEU A 349 -26.96 -10.50 17.47
CA LEU A 349 -27.07 -11.51 18.52
C LEU A 349 -27.66 -12.80 17.93
N VAL A 350 -26.78 -13.73 17.58
CA VAL A 350 -27.13 -15.06 17.03
C VAL A 350 -26.53 -16.16 17.90
N SER A 351 -27.00 -17.40 17.74
CA SER A 351 -26.48 -18.54 18.50
C SER A 351 -25.02 -18.84 18.17
N THR A 352 -24.29 -19.40 19.13
CA THR A 352 -22.89 -19.81 18.94
C THR A 352 -22.72 -20.76 17.76
N ASP A 353 -23.65 -21.72 17.59
CA ASP A 353 -23.63 -22.67 16.47
C ASP A 353 -23.74 -21.97 15.12
N GLU A 354 -24.58 -20.92 15.01
CA GLU A 354 -24.72 -20.16 13.78
C GLU A 354 -23.48 -19.30 13.52
N VAL A 355 -22.90 -18.69 14.55
CA VAL A 355 -21.62 -17.96 14.43
C VAL A 355 -20.52 -18.87 13.90
N GLU A 356 -20.34 -20.06 14.47
CA GLU A 356 -19.30 -21.00 14.04
C GLU A 356 -19.55 -21.51 12.62
N LYS A 357 -20.80 -21.75 12.23
CA LYS A 357 -21.16 -22.07 10.85
C LYS A 357 -20.77 -20.96 9.87
N LEU A 358 -21.05 -19.70 10.20
CA LEU A 358 -20.70 -18.55 9.36
C LEU A 358 -19.17 -18.36 9.27
N LYS A 359 -18.46 -18.50 10.39
CA LYS A 359 -16.99 -18.47 10.40
C LYS A 359 -16.39 -19.56 9.51
N ASN A 360 -16.88 -20.80 9.62
CA ASN A 360 -16.43 -21.91 8.79
C ASN A 360 -16.69 -21.66 7.30
N ASN A 361 -17.84 -21.06 6.96
CA ASN A 361 -18.14 -20.66 5.59
C ASN A 361 -17.11 -19.64 5.05
N ILE A 362 -16.78 -18.62 5.85
CA ILE A 362 -15.78 -17.60 5.49
C ILE A 362 -14.39 -18.22 5.32
N VAL A 363 -13.97 -19.06 6.28
CA VAL A 363 -12.67 -19.74 6.25
C VAL A 363 -12.52 -20.58 4.99
N SER A 364 -13.54 -21.38 4.66
CA SER A 364 -13.56 -22.20 3.45
C SER A 364 -13.60 -21.37 2.18
N SER A 365 -14.46 -20.34 2.11
CA SER A 365 -14.67 -19.54 0.90
C SER A 365 -13.46 -18.67 0.56
N LEU A 366 -12.79 -18.09 1.56
CA LEU A 366 -11.59 -17.29 1.37
C LEU A 366 -10.31 -18.15 1.30
N SER A 367 -10.39 -19.46 1.56
CA SER A 367 -9.22 -20.34 1.63
C SER A 367 -8.16 -19.80 2.59
N ILE A 368 -8.56 -19.52 3.82
CA ILE A 368 -7.69 -19.12 4.94
C ILE A 368 -7.62 -20.26 5.95
N ASN A 369 -6.63 -20.25 6.84
CA ASN A 369 -6.45 -21.35 7.80
C ASN A 369 -7.41 -21.20 8.98
N ARG A 370 -7.58 -19.97 9.46
CA ARG A 370 -8.36 -19.66 10.66
C ARG A 370 -9.07 -18.33 10.51
N PHE A 371 -10.22 -18.21 11.17
CA PHE A 371 -11.01 -16.98 11.13
C PHE A 371 -10.31 -15.78 11.80
N ASP A 372 -9.40 -16.02 12.73
CA ASP A 372 -8.64 -14.97 13.44
C ASP A 372 -7.43 -14.43 12.66
N GLU A 373 -7.16 -14.94 11.45
CA GLU A 373 -6.23 -14.33 10.48
C GLU A 373 -6.84 -13.06 9.86
N THR A 374 -7.18 -12.09 10.70
CA THR A 374 -8.07 -10.96 10.38
C THR A 374 -7.57 -10.11 9.21
N GLU A 375 -6.26 -9.80 9.17
CA GLU A 375 -5.65 -9.07 8.04
C GLU A 375 -5.80 -9.84 6.71
N ILE A 376 -5.54 -11.16 6.72
CA ILE A 376 -5.62 -11.99 5.51
C ILE A 376 -7.08 -12.10 5.05
N MET A 377 -8.00 -12.35 5.98
CA MET A 377 -9.43 -12.40 5.73
C MET A 377 -9.93 -11.09 5.12
N TYR A 378 -9.58 -9.96 5.74
CA TYR A 378 -9.96 -8.62 5.29
C TYR A 378 -9.47 -8.34 3.88
N ASN A 379 -8.17 -8.53 3.62
CA ASN A 379 -7.57 -8.26 2.31
C ASN A 379 -8.19 -9.12 1.21
N LYS A 380 -8.41 -10.42 1.47
CA LYS A 380 -9.07 -11.31 0.50
C LYS A 380 -10.52 -10.91 0.22
N LEU A 381 -11.26 -10.46 1.23
CA LEU A 381 -12.63 -9.96 1.04
C LEU A 381 -12.64 -8.70 0.18
N MET A 382 -11.76 -7.73 0.47
CA MET A 382 -11.68 -6.48 -0.31
C MET A 382 -11.32 -6.77 -1.77
N GLU A 383 -10.34 -7.64 -2.01
CA GLU A 383 -9.98 -8.05 -3.38
C GLU A 383 -11.13 -8.75 -4.10
N GLY A 384 -11.88 -9.61 -3.41
CA GLY A 384 -13.07 -10.25 -3.94
C GLY A 384 -14.18 -9.24 -4.30
N LEU A 385 -14.45 -8.27 -3.41
CA LEU A 385 -15.42 -7.21 -3.66
C LEU A 385 -14.99 -6.33 -4.84
N LYS A 386 -13.71 -5.96 -4.93
CA LYS A 386 -13.16 -5.19 -6.05
C LYS A 386 -13.34 -5.97 -7.35
N THR A 387 -12.94 -7.24 -7.38
CA THR A 387 -13.08 -8.13 -8.56
C THR A 387 -14.53 -8.24 -9.01
N LEU A 388 -15.48 -8.38 -8.07
CA LEU A 388 -16.91 -8.41 -8.37
C LEU A 388 -17.35 -7.16 -9.14
N PHE A 389 -17.03 -5.96 -8.64
CA PHE A 389 -17.48 -4.73 -9.29
C PHE A 389 -16.70 -4.39 -10.56
N VAL A 390 -15.43 -4.80 -10.68
CA VAL A 390 -14.72 -4.78 -11.98
C VAL A 390 -15.48 -5.62 -13.00
N LYS A 391 -15.78 -6.88 -12.66
CA LYS A 391 -16.49 -7.79 -13.55
C LYS A 391 -17.88 -7.30 -13.91
N PHE A 392 -18.61 -6.69 -12.97
CA PHE A 392 -19.87 -6.02 -13.27
C PHE A 392 -19.71 -4.97 -14.36
N ASN A 393 -18.77 -4.05 -14.20
CA ASN A 393 -18.52 -2.99 -15.17
C ASN A 393 -18.09 -3.55 -16.53
N GLU A 394 -17.31 -4.64 -16.57
CA GLU A 394 -16.89 -5.28 -17.82
C GLU A 394 -18.04 -5.91 -18.61
N VAL A 395 -19.03 -6.51 -17.94
CA VAL A 395 -20.10 -7.28 -18.63
C VAL A 395 -21.33 -6.44 -18.99
N ILE A 396 -21.53 -5.30 -18.31
CA ILE A 396 -22.66 -4.39 -18.58
C ILE A 396 -22.28 -3.19 -19.46
N GLU A 397 -20.98 -2.96 -19.67
CA GLU A 397 -20.51 -2.07 -20.73
C GLU A 397 -20.89 -2.63 -22.11
#